data_AF-A0A0J8RDT7-F1
#
_entry.id   AF-A0A0J8RDT7-F1
#
_cell.length_a   1.000
_cell.length_b   1.000
_cell.length_c   1.000
_cell.angle_alpha   90.00
_cell.angle_beta   90.00
_cell.angle_gamma   90.00
#
_symmetry.space_group_name_H-M   'P 1'
#
loop_
_entity.id
_entity.type
_entity.pdbx_description
1 polymer ?
#
loop_
_entity_poly.entity_id
_entity_poly.type
_entity_poly.pdbx_seq_one_letter_code
_entity_poly.pdbx_strand_id
1 'polypeptide(L)'
;MPRPDLAALGVQYRRIPVLMIGKDIFCDSRLIIQKLEERFPAGKLGADDGDGKAIEKLIDIWTTDGGVFGRAAQLIPMNTPLTSDPKFIADRLEFSNRKPLSNDSQSNPRGEGMVTPSRHLILWRPLSSPMAEIGS
;
A
#
# COMPACT_ATOMS: atom_id res chain seq x y z
N MET A 1 -10.10 -13.61 -7.87
CA MET A 1 -10.56 -13.51 -9.29
C MET A 1 -9.42 -13.73 -10.28
N PRO A 2 -9.64 -14.45 -11.40
CA PRO A 2 -8.64 -14.60 -12.46
C PRO A 2 -8.50 -13.34 -13.32
N ARG A 3 -7.27 -12.98 -13.70
CA ARG A 3 -6.95 -11.90 -14.65
C ARG A 3 -6.52 -12.52 -15.99
N PRO A 4 -7.44 -12.70 -16.95
CA PRO A 4 -7.16 -13.43 -18.18
C PRO A 4 -6.07 -12.77 -19.02
N ASP A 5 -6.01 -11.44 -19.04
CA ASP A 5 -5.00 -10.71 -19.83
C ASP A 5 -3.57 -10.95 -19.31
N LEU A 6 -3.39 -11.00 -17.98
CA LEU A 6 -2.08 -11.31 -17.39
C LEU A 6 -1.73 -12.80 -17.55
N ALA A 7 -2.72 -13.69 -17.47
CA ALA A 7 -2.53 -15.11 -17.73
C ALA A 7 -2.13 -15.38 -19.18
N ALA A 8 -2.69 -14.64 -20.15
CA ALA A 8 -2.31 -14.70 -21.56
C ALA A 8 -0.85 -14.28 -21.79
N LEU A 9 -0.32 -13.38 -20.94
CA LEU A 9 1.10 -13.00 -20.93
C LEU A 9 1.99 -14.02 -20.19
N GLY A 10 1.44 -15.14 -19.71
CA GLY A 10 2.17 -16.16 -18.94
C GLY A 10 2.48 -15.75 -17.50
N VAL A 11 1.86 -14.66 -17.01
CA VAL A 11 2.16 -14.09 -15.69
C VAL A 11 1.07 -14.48 -14.70
N GLN A 12 1.43 -15.32 -13.71
CA GLN A 12 0.52 -15.71 -12.62
C GLN A 12 0.43 -14.68 -11.48
N TYR A 13 0.89 -13.45 -11.73
CA TYR A 13 0.87 -12.35 -10.76
C TYR A 13 -0.50 -11.67 -10.75
N ARG A 14 -1.15 -11.62 -9.57
CA ARG A 14 -2.50 -11.06 -9.40
C ARG A 14 -2.54 -9.61 -8.91
N ARG A 15 -1.40 -9.07 -8.44
CA ARG A 15 -1.28 -7.70 -7.95
C ARG A 15 -1.08 -6.73 -9.11
N ILE A 16 -1.46 -5.49 -8.87
CA ILE A 16 -1.24 -4.37 -9.78
C ILE A 16 -0.45 -3.30 -9.02
N PRO A 17 0.34 -2.45 -9.69
CA PRO A 17 0.56 -2.38 -11.14
C PRO A 17 1.54 -3.43 -11.70
N VAL A 18 1.53 -3.59 -13.03
CA VAL A 18 2.51 -4.36 -13.83
C VAL A 18 2.98 -3.46 -14.96
N LEU A 19 4.28 -3.46 -15.28
CA LEU A 19 4.87 -2.72 -16.39
C LEU A 19 5.49 -3.68 -17.38
N MET A 20 5.27 -3.46 -18.68
CA MET A 20 5.95 -4.19 -19.74
C MET A 20 6.80 -3.23 -20.56
N ILE A 21 8.07 -3.58 -20.77
CA ILE A 21 8.97 -2.87 -21.68
C ILE A 21 9.50 -3.89 -22.67
N GLY A 22 9.02 -3.83 -23.92
CA GLY A 22 9.39 -4.81 -24.93
C GLY A 22 8.92 -6.21 -24.55
N LYS A 23 9.86 -7.12 -24.27
CA LYS A 23 9.59 -8.50 -23.85
C LYS A 23 9.71 -8.72 -22.35
N ASP A 24 10.15 -7.72 -21.60
CA ASP A 24 10.36 -7.81 -20.15
C ASP A 24 9.11 -7.35 -19.40
N ILE A 25 8.69 -8.12 -18.40
CA ILE A 25 7.53 -7.83 -17.56
C ILE A 25 8.00 -7.61 -16.12
N PHE A 26 7.81 -6.39 -15.62
CA PHE A 26 8.12 -6.00 -14.26
C PHE A 26 6.86 -6.01 -13.41
N CYS A 27 6.88 -6.85 -12.37
CA CYS A 27 5.87 -6.92 -11.34
C CYS A 27 6.41 -6.22 -10.08
N ASP A 28 5.55 -5.57 -9.30
CA ASP A 28 5.89 -4.75 -8.11
C ASP A 28 6.30 -3.31 -8.44
N SER A 29 5.66 -2.34 -7.77
CA SER A 29 5.89 -0.90 -8.01
C SER A 29 7.32 -0.47 -7.72
N ARG A 30 8.02 -1.11 -6.78
CA ARG A 30 9.40 -0.73 -6.41
C ARG A 30 10.37 -1.08 -7.53
N LEU A 31 10.21 -2.28 -8.10
CA LEU A 31 10.99 -2.70 -9.26
C LEU A 31 10.66 -1.86 -10.49
N ILE A 32 9.38 -1.54 -10.69
CA ILE A 32 8.91 -0.66 -11.77
C ILE A 32 9.60 0.70 -11.68
N ILE A 33 9.60 1.34 -10.51
CA ILE A 33 10.22 2.65 -10.32
C ILE A 33 11.71 2.59 -10.61
N GLN A 34 12.44 1.61 -10.06
CA GLN A 34 13.88 1.44 -10.34
C GLN A 34 14.17 1.33 -11.84
N LYS A 35 13.37 0.56 -12.58
CA LYS A 35 13.53 0.39 -14.03
C LYS A 35 13.18 1.63 -14.82
N LEU A 36 12.21 2.42 -14.35
CA LEU A 36 11.88 3.71 -14.94
C LEU A 36 13.00 4.73 -14.70
N GLU A 37 13.62 4.75 -13.52
CA GLU A 37 14.75 5.64 -13.21
C GLU A 37 15.99 5.31 -14.03
N GLU A 38 16.30 4.03 -14.23
CA GLU A 38 17.39 3.58 -15.12
C GLU A 38 17.17 4.08 -16.55
N ARG A 39 15.91 4.13 -17.01
CA ARG A 39 15.57 4.50 -18.39
C ARG A 39 15.43 6.00 -18.59
N PHE A 40 14.98 6.73 -17.57
CA PHE A 40 14.72 8.17 -17.61
C PHE A 40 15.49 8.89 -16.50
N PRO A 41 16.83 8.99 -16.60
CA PRO A 41 17.68 9.49 -15.52
C PRO A 41 17.40 10.96 -15.16
N ALA A 42 16.86 11.75 -16.07
CA ALA A 42 16.50 13.15 -15.82
C ALA A 42 15.30 13.32 -14.87
N GLY A 43 14.49 12.27 -14.66
CA GLY A 43 13.31 12.28 -13.78
C GLY A 43 13.45 11.41 -12.54
N LYS A 44 14.69 11.10 -12.14
CA LYS A 44 14.98 10.22 -11.00
C LYS A 44 14.42 10.81 -9.69
N LEU A 45 13.73 9.97 -8.91
CA LEU A 45 13.12 10.31 -7.63
C LEU A 45 14.01 9.92 -6.44
N GLY A 46 14.78 8.84 -6.59
CA GLY A 46 15.64 8.29 -5.56
C GLY A 46 16.90 9.11 -5.32
N ALA A 47 17.47 8.98 -4.12
CA ALA A 47 18.66 9.72 -3.73
C ALA A 47 19.91 9.30 -4.53
N ASP A 48 20.90 10.20 -4.62
CA ASP A 48 22.19 9.91 -5.27
C ASP A 48 23.25 9.43 -4.27
N ASP A 49 23.22 9.98 -3.05
CA ASP A 49 24.13 9.65 -1.97
C ASP A 49 23.78 8.33 -1.25
N GLY A 50 24.77 7.77 -0.55
CA GLY A 50 24.64 6.47 0.11
C GLY A 50 23.64 6.48 1.28
N ASP A 51 23.66 7.54 2.08
CA ASP A 51 22.80 7.67 3.26
C ASP A 51 21.34 7.87 2.84
N GLY A 52 21.10 8.72 1.84
CA GLY A 52 19.78 8.95 1.24
C GLY A 52 19.18 7.66 0.68
N LYS A 53 19.97 6.83 -0.02
CA LYS A 53 19.51 5.51 -0.51
C LYS A 53 19.15 4.55 0.62
N ALA A 54 19.89 4.58 1.73
CA ALA A 54 19.56 3.77 2.90
C ALA A 54 18.24 4.22 3.52
N ILE A 55 18.03 5.52 3.70
CA ILE A 55 16.78 6.09 4.23
C ILE A 55 15.60 5.78 3.30
N GLU A 56 15.76 5.98 1.99
CA GLU A 56 14.76 5.64 0.98
C GLU A 56 14.35 4.18 1.09
N LYS A 57 15.34 3.26 1.18
CA LYS A 57 15.05 1.84 1.30
C LYS A 57 14.32 1.49 2.60
N LEU A 58 14.68 2.13 3.71
CA LEU A 58 14.00 1.95 4.98
C LEU A 58 12.54 2.42 4.92
N ILE A 59 12.29 3.59 4.32
CA ILE A 59 10.94 4.12 4.15
C ILE A 59 10.12 3.23 3.22
N ASP A 60 10.71 2.73 2.12
CA ASP A 60 10.08 1.79 1.18
C ASP A 60 9.59 0.52 1.89
N ILE A 61 10.49 -0.13 2.66
CA ILE A 61 10.16 -1.33 3.45
C ILE A 61 9.11 -1.01 4.51
N TRP A 62 9.27 0.08 5.25
CA TRP A 62 8.33 0.46 6.31
C TRP A 62 6.92 0.75 5.77
N THR A 63 6.83 1.43 4.62
CA THR A 63 5.54 1.80 4.04
C THR A 63 4.82 0.59 3.44
N THR A 64 5.58 -0.28 2.75
CA THR A 64 5.04 -1.43 2.02
C THR A 64 4.83 -2.65 2.91
N ASP A 65 5.87 -3.06 3.64
CA ASP A 65 5.90 -4.29 4.44
C ASP A 65 5.69 -4.01 5.94
N GLY A 66 6.09 -2.83 6.43
CA GLY A 66 5.93 -2.39 7.82
C GLY A 66 4.48 -2.09 8.24
N GLY A 67 3.53 -2.29 7.33
CA GLY A 67 2.10 -2.30 7.64
C GLY A 67 1.40 -0.95 7.52
N VAL A 68 2.10 0.14 7.19
CA VAL A 68 1.47 1.46 6.97
C VAL A 68 0.35 1.36 5.94
N PHE A 69 0.63 0.77 4.77
CA PHE A 69 -0.40 0.56 3.75
C PHE A 69 -1.54 -0.35 4.24
N GLY A 70 -1.20 -1.46 4.90
CA GLY A 70 -2.19 -2.40 5.44
C GLY A 70 -3.10 -1.81 6.51
N ARG A 71 -2.62 -0.85 7.30
CA ARG A 71 -3.40 -0.10 8.30
C ARG A 71 -4.25 0.97 7.63
N ALA A 72 -3.70 1.72 6.68
CA ALA A 72 -4.45 2.70 5.90
C ALA A 72 -5.64 2.05 5.16
N ALA A 73 -5.45 0.85 4.61
CA ALA A 73 -6.53 0.09 3.97
C ALA A 73 -7.70 -0.25 4.92
N GLN A 74 -7.45 -0.34 6.23
CA GLN A 74 -8.50 -0.61 7.24
C GLN A 74 -9.33 0.62 7.58
N LEU A 75 -8.85 1.82 7.23
CA LEU A 75 -9.58 3.07 7.39
C LEU A 75 -10.61 3.30 6.28
N ILE A 76 -10.61 2.47 5.23
CA ILE A 76 -11.61 2.57 4.16
C ILE A 76 -13.00 2.33 4.77
N PRO A 77 -13.95 3.29 4.62
CA PRO A 77 -15.30 3.13 5.15
C PRO A 77 -16.00 1.92 4.52
N MET A 78 -16.66 1.09 5.33
CA MET A 78 -17.38 -0.08 4.81
C MET A 78 -18.78 0.23 4.26
N ASN A 79 -19.20 1.49 4.32
CA ASN A 79 -20.47 1.96 3.77
C ASN A 79 -20.33 2.48 2.33
N THR A 80 -19.24 2.15 1.63
CA THR A 80 -19.08 2.52 0.21
C THR A 80 -19.68 1.45 -0.70
N PRO A 81 -20.22 1.82 -1.88
CA PRO A 81 -20.73 0.84 -2.85
C PRO A 81 -19.70 -0.24 -3.22
N LEU A 82 -18.41 0.11 -3.20
CA LEU A 82 -17.31 -0.80 -3.47
C LEU A 82 -17.14 -1.86 -2.37
N THR A 83 -17.23 -1.46 -1.11
CA THR A 83 -17.08 -2.36 0.04
C THR A 83 -18.34 -3.18 0.34
N SER A 84 -19.46 -2.86 -0.30
CA SER A 84 -20.72 -3.61 -0.21
C SER A 84 -20.89 -4.69 -1.28
N ASP A 85 -20.07 -4.67 -2.35
CA ASP A 85 -20.13 -5.70 -3.39
C ASP A 85 -19.58 -7.06 -2.88
N PRO A 86 -20.40 -8.12 -2.84
CA PRO A 86 -19.97 -9.45 -2.40
C PRO A 86 -18.79 -10.01 -3.21
N LYS A 87 -18.72 -9.67 -4.50
CA LYS A 87 -17.63 -10.13 -5.39
C LYS A 87 -16.31 -9.47 -5.03
N PHE A 88 -16.34 -8.19 -4.67
CA PHE A 88 -15.17 -7.45 -4.20
C PHE A 88 -14.67 -8.03 -2.86
N ILE A 89 -15.57 -8.28 -1.91
CA ILE A 89 -15.22 -8.86 -0.61
C ILE A 89 -14.59 -10.24 -0.77
N ALA A 90 -15.20 -11.13 -1.57
CA ALA A 90 -14.67 -12.46 -1.83
C ALA A 90 -13.25 -12.41 -2.44
N ASP A 91 -13.02 -11.50 -3.40
CA ASP A 91 -11.69 -11.32 -4.00
C ASP A 91 -10.64 -10.82 -3.00
N ARG A 92 -11.01 -9.90 -2.09
CA ARG A 92 -10.09 -9.38 -1.07
C ARG A 92 -9.78 -10.38 0.05
N LEU A 93 -10.74 -11.26 0.38
CA LEU A 93 -10.51 -12.38 1.29
C LEU A 93 -9.52 -13.38 0.68
N GLU A 94 -9.72 -13.75 -0.58
CA GLU A 94 -8.79 -14.58 -1.35
C GLU A 94 -7.42 -13.90 -1.49
N PHE A 95 -7.36 -12.57 -1.57
CA PHE A 95 -6.11 -11.80 -1.68
C PHE A 95 -5.28 -11.79 -0.40
N SER A 96 -5.94 -11.59 0.72
CA SER A 96 -5.26 -11.36 2.00
C SER A 96 -4.82 -12.68 2.65
N ASN A 97 -5.19 -13.84 2.09
CA ASN A 97 -5.07 -15.17 2.70
C ASN A 97 -5.61 -15.18 4.16
N ARG A 98 -6.55 -14.27 4.47
CA ARG A 98 -7.16 -14.13 5.78
C ARG A 98 -8.35 -15.08 5.83
N LYS A 99 -8.38 -15.97 6.82
CA LYS A 99 -9.60 -16.73 7.15
C LYS A 99 -10.75 -15.72 7.36
N PRO A 100 -11.99 -16.06 6.97
CA PRO A 100 -13.14 -15.24 7.32
C PRO A 100 -13.09 -14.97 8.83
N LEU A 101 -13.29 -13.72 9.23
CA LEU A 101 -13.46 -13.39 10.65
C LEU A 101 -14.58 -14.28 11.18
N SER A 102 -14.23 -15.30 11.97
CA SER A 102 -15.23 -15.95 12.81
C SER A 102 -15.69 -14.90 13.82
N ASN A 103 -16.97 -14.94 14.18
CA ASN A 103 -17.57 -13.99 15.12
C ASN A 103 -16.94 -14.00 16.53
N ASP A 104 -15.97 -14.88 16.80
CA ASP A 104 -15.37 -15.12 18.11
C ASP A 104 -13.95 -14.56 18.28
N SER A 105 -13.55 -13.57 17.49
CA SER A 105 -12.27 -12.88 17.70
C SER A 105 -12.48 -11.38 17.86
N GLN A 106 -12.57 -10.94 19.12
CA GLN A 106 -12.54 -9.53 19.55
C GLN A 106 -11.22 -8.80 19.22
N SER A 107 -10.76 -8.85 17.97
CA SER A 107 -9.81 -7.85 17.47
C SER A 107 -10.62 -6.81 16.71
N ASN A 108 -10.75 -5.60 17.23
CA ASN A 108 -11.35 -4.49 16.50
C ASN A 108 -10.29 -3.93 15.54
N PRO A 109 -10.22 -4.41 14.27
CA PRO A 109 -9.08 -4.11 13.40
C PRO A 109 -9.11 -2.62 13.01
N ARG A 110 -10.30 -2.03 12.95
CA ARG A 110 -10.49 -0.59 12.73
C ARG A 110 -10.00 0.24 13.90
N GLY A 111 -10.18 -0.21 15.14
CA GLY A 111 -9.65 0.47 16.32
C GLY A 111 -8.12 0.62 16.23
N GLU A 112 -7.42 -0.48 15.97
CA GLU A 112 -5.96 -0.43 15.76
C GLU A 112 -5.58 0.34 14.49
N GLY A 113 -6.36 0.20 13.42
CA GLY A 113 -6.23 0.97 12.18
C GLY A 113 -6.46 2.46 12.34
N MET A 114 -7.14 2.94 13.39
CA MET A 114 -7.30 4.37 13.71
C MET A 114 -6.15 4.88 14.59
N VAL A 115 -5.67 4.06 15.53
CA VAL A 115 -4.64 4.47 16.49
C VAL A 115 -3.25 4.56 15.84
N THR A 116 -2.88 3.59 14.99
CA THR A 116 -1.54 3.54 14.38
C THR A 116 -1.30 4.67 13.37
N PRO A 117 -2.21 4.96 12.42
CA PRO A 117 -2.04 6.07 11.49
C PRO A 117 -2.09 7.43 12.17
N SER A 118 -2.89 7.59 13.24
CA SER A 118 -2.88 8.84 14.03
C SER A 118 -1.50 9.12 14.61
N ARG A 119 -0.80 8.11 15.13
CA ARG A 119 0.60 8.25 15.59
C ARG A 119 1.59 8.56 14.46
N HIS A 120 1.37 8.00 13.26
CA HIS A 120 2.22 8.28 12.11
C HIS A 120 1.96 9.69 11.56
N LEU A 121 0.70 10.10 11.36
CA LEU A 121 0.35 11.43 10.87
C LEU A 121 0.84 12.56 11.79
N ILE A 122 0.97 12.32 13.10
CA ILE A 122 1.60 13.28 14.03
C ILE A 122 3.06 13.57 13.63
N LEU A 123 3.80 12.55 13.20
CA LEU A 123 5.18 12.67 12.72
C LEU A 123 5.29 13.44 11.39
N TRP A 124 4.23 13.42 10.58
CA TRP A 124 4.14 14.13 9.30
C TRP A 124 3.49 15.51 9.41
N ARG A 125 3.10 15.93 10.62
CA ARG A 125 2.48 17.24 10.83
C ARG A 125 3.57 18.31 10.75
N PRO A 126 3.43 19.32 9.88
CA PRO A 126 4.41 20.39 9.80
C PRO A 126 4.51 21.11 11.16
N LEU A 127 5.74 21.39 11.62
CA LEU A 127 6.03 22.06 12.90
C LEU A 127 5.37 23.45 13.05
N SER A 128 4.80 24.01 11.98
CA SER A 128 4.17 25.33 11.94
C SER A 128 2.66 25.33 12.17
N SER A 129 2.01 24.20 12.44
CA SER A 129 0.57 24.20 12.77
C SER A 129 0.34 24.57 14.24
N PRO A 130 -0.30 25.73 14.56
CA PRO A 130 -0.64 26.05 15.93
C PRO A 130 -1.57 24.97 16.50
N MET A 131 -1.33 24.59 17.76
CA MET A 131 -2.26 23.76 18.53
C MET A 131 -3.60 24.50 18.56
N ALA A 132 -4.59 24.00 17.81
CA ALA A 132 -5.96 24.42 17.99
C ALA A 132 -6.35 24.08 19.44
N GLU A 133 -6.64 25.12 20.21
CA GLU A 133 -7.13 25.05 21.57
C GLU A 133 -8.29 24.06 21.64
N ILE A 134 -8.15 23.09 22.53
CA ILE A 134 -9.24 22.22 22.95
C ILE A 134 -10.11 23.11 23.85
N GLY A 135 -11.12 23.74 23.24
CA GLY A 135 -12.12 24.53 23.93
C GLY A 135 -13.00 23.65 24.82
N SER A 136 -12.90 23.93 26.12
CA SER A 136 -13.93 23.93 27.18
C SER A 136 -14.92 22.77 27.28
#